data_AF-A0A1E3X7K5-F1
#
_entry.id   AF-A0A1E3X7K5-F1
#
_cell.length_a   1.000
_cell.length_b   1.000
_cell.length_c   1.000
_cell.angle_alpha   90.00
_cell.angle_beta   90.00
_cell.angle_gamma   90.00
#
_symmetry.space_group_name_H-M   'P 1'
#
loop_
_entity.id
_entity.type
_entity.pdbx_description
1 polymer ?
#
loop_
_entity_poly.entity_id
_entity_poly.type
_entity_poly.pdbx_seq_one_letter_code
_entity_poly.pdbx_strand_id
1 'polypeptide(L)' 'TAGKGKICDDKEALIILKTKKKLFKQIEARVKKLHSYDVPEVIAVPVIEGSDKYLSWLGKETK' A
#
# COMPACT_ATOMS: atom_id res chain seq x y z
N THR A 1 2.13 23.04 -0.77
CA THR A 1 1.22 22.04 -0.20
C THR A 1 -0.17 22.31 -0.72
N ALA A 2 -0.74 21.36 -1.47
CA ALA A 2 -2.17 21.39 -1.80
C ALA A 2 -2.95 21.54 -0.48
N GLY A 3 -3.87 22.50 -0.40
CA GLY A 3 -4.64 22.72 0.84
C GLY A 3 -4.74 24.16 1.37
N LYS A 4 -5.08 25.13 0.52
CA LYS A 4 -5.65 26.42 0.97
C LYS A 4 -7.16 26.46 0.75
N GLY A 5 -7.88 25.45 1.23
CA GLY A 5 -9.36 25.39 1.15
C GLY A 5 -9.93 25.33 -0.27
N LYS A 6 -9.13 24.89 -1.25
CA LYS A 6 -9.54 24.74 -2.65
C LYS A 6 -9.51 23.27 -3.02
N ILE A 7 -10.42 22.87 -3.90
CA ILE A 7 -10.38 21.55 -4.53
C ILE A 7 -9.11 21.49 -5.39
N CYS A 8 -8.31 20.46 -5.17
CA CYS A 8 -7.14 20.14 -5.97
C CYS A 8 -7.42 18.84 -6.72
N ASP A 9 -7.08 18.82 -8.00
CA ASP A 9 -7.18 17.66 -8.88
C ASP A 9 -5.79 17.42 -9.46
N ASP A 10 -5.20 16.28 -9.12
CA ASP A 10 -3.86 15.87 -9.51
C ASP A 10 -3.93 14.48 -10.15
N LYS A 11 -3.07 14.24 -11.14
CA LYS A 11 -2.97 12.93 -11.78
C LYS A 11 -2.09 12.01 -10.93
N GLU A 12 -2.70 11.01 -10.32
CA GLU A 12 -2.03 10.02 -9.48
C GLU A 12 -2.19 8.61 -10.03
N ALA A 13 -1.40 7.67 -9.51
CA ALA A 13 -1.50 6.25 -9.82
C ALA A 13 -1.84 5.46 -8.55
N LEU A 14 -2.82 4.56 -8.65
CA LEU A 14 -3.16 3.63 -7.58
C LEU A 14 -2.34 2.34 -7.70
N ILE A 15 -1.62 1.98 -6.65
CA ILE A 15 -0.88 0.73 -6.56
C ILE A 15 -1.61 -0.23 -5.62
N ILE A 16 -2.02 -1.40 -6.13
CA ILE A 16 -2.53 -2.50 -5.31
C ILE A 16 -1.38 -3.49 -5.06
N LEU A 17 -0.91 -3.53 -3.82
CA LEU A 17 0.13 -4.45 -3.39
C LEU A 17 -0.46 -5.56 -2.50
N LYS A 18 -0.06 -6.82 -2.76
CA LYS A 18 -0.48 -7.98 -1.96
C LYS A 18 0.69 -8.48 -1.13
N THR A 19 0.48 -8.62 0.17
CA THR A 19 1.53 -9.02 1.11
C THR A 19 0.93 -9.57 2.41
N LYS A 20 1.78 -10.06 3.31
CA LYS A 20 1.38 -10.47 4.66
C LYS A 20 1.22 -9.26 5.58
N LYS A 21 0.22 -9.33 6.48
CA LYS A 21 -0.02 -8.31 7.52
C LYS A 21 1.24 -7.92 8.31
N LYS A 22 2.08 -8.91 8.66
CA LYS A 22 3.32 -8.69 9.43
C LYS A 22 4.35 -7.78 8.72
N LEU A 23 4.28 -7.66 7.39
CA LEU A 23 5.21 -6.86 6.58
C LEU A 23 4.75 -5.43 6.38
N PHE A 24 3.50 -5.09 6.77
CA PHE A 24 2.91 -3.78 6.51
C PHE A 24 3.79 -2.62 7.02
N LYS A 25 4.27 -2.70 8.26
CA LYS A 25 5.10 -1.61 8.84
C LYS A 25 6.43 -1.42 8.14
N GLN A 26 7.03 -2.50 7.62
CA GLN A 26 8.26 -2.41 6.84
C GLN A 26 8.00 -1.75 5.48
N ILE A 27 6.89 -2.11 4.83
CA ILE A 27 6.47 -1.53 3.56
C ILE A 27 6.10 -0.06 3.73
N GLU A 28 5.31 0.30 4.75
CA GLU A 28 4.96 1.70 5.07
C GLU A 28 6.22 2.56 5.24
N ALA A 29 7.21 2.08 6.01
CA ALA A 29 8.47 2.78 6.20
C ALA A 29 9.27 2.91 4.90
N ARG A 30 9.26 1.88 4.04
CA ARG A 30 9.94 1.92 2.75
C ARG A 30 9.28 2.90 1.77
N VAL A 31 7.94 2.93 1.73
CA VAL A 31 7.18 3.88 0.92
C VAL A 31 7.48 5.30 1.37
N LYS A 32 7.41 5.61 2.68
CA LYS A 32 7.74 6.95 3.21
C LYS A 32 9.15 7.42 2.84
N LYS A 33 10.11 6.51 2.73
CA LYS A 33 11.50 6.85 2.33
C LYS A 33 11.66 7.13 0.83
N LEU A 34 10.78 6.58 -0.01
CA LEU A 34 10.92 6.64 -1.47
C LEU A 34 9.90 7.57 -2.13
N HIS A 35 8.75 7.78 -1.50
CA HIS A 35 7.66 8.56 -2.07
C HIS A 35 8.02 10.05 -2.07
N SER A 36 7.60 10.76 -3.11
CA SER A 36 7.83 12.20 -3.28
C SER A 36 6.99 13.09 -2.36
N TYR A 37 6.03 12.52 -1.64
CA TYR A 37 5.09 13.27 -0.80
C TYR A 37 5.52 13.17 0.66
N ASP A 38 5.35 14.27 1.38
CA ASP A 38 5.66 14.33 2.82
C ASP A 38 4.79 13.33 3.62
N VAL A 39 3.54 13.14 3.19
CA VAL A 39 2.58 12.23 3.80
C VAL A 39 1.93 11.36 2.72
N PRO A 40 2.55 10.23 2.31
CA PRO A 40 1.96 9.35 1.31
C PRO A 40 0.79 8.55 1.89
N GLU A 41 -0.23 8.28 1.07
CA GLU A 41 -1.32 7.38 1.43
C GLU A 41 -0.85 5.91 1.39
N VAL A 42 -0.91 5.23 2.54
CA VAL A 42 -0.58 3.81 2.65
C VAL A 42 -1.57 3.14 3.59
N ILE A 43 -2.50 2.38 3.04
CA ILE A 43 -3.55 1.67 3.79
C ILE A 43 -3.55 0.17 3.49
N ALA A 44 -3.97 -0.62 4.48
CA ALA A 44 -4.11 -2.08 4.33
C ALA A 44 -5.58 -2.48 4.32
N VAL A 45 -5.98 -3.25 3.31
CA VAL A 45 -7.33 -3.84 3.22
C VAL A 45 -7.20 -5.35 3.46
N PRO A 46 -7.88 -5.92 4.48
CA PRO A 46 -7.78 -7.35 4.78
C PRO A 46 -8.48 -8.19 3.70
N VAL A 47 -7.79 -9.22 3.22
CA VAL A 47 -8.40 -10.27 2.39
C VAL A 47 -8.96 -11.33 3.33
N ILE A 48 -10.29 -11.48 3.36
CA ILE A 48 -10.98 -12.43 4.25
C ILE A 48 -10.97 -13.84 3.66
N GLU A 49 -11.18 -13.95 2.35
CA GLU A 49 -11.18 -15.21 1.61
C GLU A 49 -10.51 -15.04 0.25
N GLY A 50 -10.00 -16.14 -0.31
CA GLY A 50 -9.36 -16.18 -1.62
C GLY A 50 -8.98 -17.61 -2.00
N SER A 51 -8.48 -17.82 -3.21
CA SER A 51 -8.05 -19.15 -3.66
C SER A 51 -6.88 -19.67 -2.82
N ASP A 52 -7.04 -20.86 -2.23
CA ASP A 52 -6.02 -21.49 -1.37
C ASP A 52 -4.64 -21.57 -2.02
N LYS A 53 -4.59 -21.97 -3.30
CA LYS A 53 -3.33 -22.08 -4.05
C LYS A 53 -2.65 -20.72 -4.19
N TYR A 54 -3.44 -19.68 -4.46
CA TYR A 54 -2.92 -18.32 -4.61
C TYR A 54 -2.43 -17.75 -3.27
N LEU A 55 -3.20 -17.91 -2.20
CA LEU A 55 -2.80 -17.44 -0.86
C LEU A 55 -1.58 -18.19 -0.33
N SER A 56 -1.49 -19.50 -0.61
CA SER A 56 -0.31 -20.31 -0.30
C SER A 56 0.93 -19.84 -1.04
N TRP A 57 0.81 -19.60 -2.36
CA TRP A 57 1.90 -19.05 -3.18
C TRP A 57 2.33 -17.67 -2.69
N LEU A 58 1.39 -16.74 -2.49
CA LEU A 58 1.67 -15.39 -1.98
C LEU A 58 2.40 -15.46 -0.63
N GLY A 59 1.97 -16.41 0.23
CA GLY A 59 2.61 -16.70 1.50
C GLY A 59 4.05 -17.19 1.38
N LYS A 60 4.43 -17.87 0.29
CA LYS A 60 5.80 -18.34 0.06
C LYS A 60 6.70 -17.24 -0.52
N GLU A 61 6.16 -16.43 -1.43
CA GLU A 61 6.91 -15.35 -2.10
C GLU A 61 7.19 -14.14 -1.19
N THR A 62 6.39 -13.95 -0.14
CA THR A 62 6.53 -12.81 0.78
C THR A 62 7.09 -13.26 2.13
N LYS A 63 8.40 -13.12 2.34
CA LYS A 63 9.08 -13.59 3.56
C LYS A 63 9.10 -12.54 4.67
#